data_AF-A0A838MKJ1-F1
#
_entry.id   AF-A0A838MKJ1-F1
#
_cell.length_a   1.000
_cell.length_b   1.000
_cell.length_c   1.000
_cell.angle_alpha   90.00
_cell.angle_beta   90.00
_cell.angle_gamma   90.00
#
_symmetry.space_group_name_H-M   'P 1'
#
loop_
_entity.id
_entity.type
_entity.pdbx_description
1 polymer ?
#
loop_
_entity_poly.entity_id
_entity_poly.type
_entity_poly.pdbx_seq_one_letter_code
_entity_poly.pdbx_strand_id
1 'polypeptide(L)'
;MTGFDIGVLILVAMGAVAGFVRGFVHEVLALGAWLAALVAIHYAHTPVTAMLDDYVGSNMGAASVLAFALLLLVPLAIIRLIAGHLGRASRASFLGPVDRVIGFGFGAVKGMVIVVIGFSILVLSYDTVWGPQGRPEWITLSRTYPFINASSDALVTMIGDRRHAAAEAERKRLRGR
;
A
#
# COMPACT_ATOMS: atom_id res chain seq x y z
N MET A 1 2.61 -20.57 19.71
CA MET A 1 2.51 -19.34 18.91
C MET A 1 3.83 -18.61 19.08
N THR A 2 4.48 -18.26 17.98
CA THR A 2 5.72 -17.48 18.00
C THR A 2 5.42 -16.03 18.44
N GLY A 3 6.43 -15.29 18.91
CA GLY A 3 6.26 -13.86 19.22
C GLY A 3 5.77 -13.05 18.01
N PHE A 4 6.10 -13.51 16.80
CA PHE A 4 5.61 -12.96 15.55
C PHE A 4 4.08 -13.12 15.39
N ASP A 5 3.55 -14.31 15.64
CA ASP A 5 2.10 -14.59 15.56
C ASP A 5 1.31 -13.67 16.51
N ILE A 6 1.87 -13.40 17.71
CA ILE A 6 1.27 -12.50 18.70
C ILE A 6 1.28 -11.05 18.17
N GLY A 7 2.40 -10.60 17.60
CA GLY A 7 2.51 -9.25 17.02
C GLY A 7 1.52 -9.02 15.87
N VAL A 8 1.38 -10.00 14.97
CA VAL A 8 0.39 -9.98 13.89
C VAL A 8 -1.03 -9.84 14.45
N LEU A 9 -1.37 -10.67 15.45
CA LEU A 9 -2.70 -10.68 16.05
C LEU A 9 -3.03 -9.35 16.73
N ILE A 10 -2.06 -8.74 17.42
CA ILE A 10 -2.21 -7.40 18.02
C ILE A 10 -2.43 -6.33 16.95
N LEU A 11 -1.64 -6.32 15.86
CA LEU A 11 -1.78 -5.32 14.79
C LEU A 11 -3.13 -5.44 14.06
N VAL A 12 -3.56 -6.66 13.76
CA VAL A 12 -4.88 -6.92 13.16
C VAL A 12 -6.00 -6.52 14.12
N ALA A 13 -5.89 -6.87 15.41
CA ALA A 13 -6.87 -6.48 16.42
C ALA A 13 -6.96 -4.95 16.57
N MET A 14 -5.83 -4.24 16.60
CA MET A 14 -5.81 -2.78 16.60
C MET A 14 -6.47 -2.21 15.34
N GLY A 15 -6.22 -2.79 14.17
CA GLY A 15 -6.90 -2.43 12.93
C GLY A 15 -8.41 -2.61 13.01
N ALA A 16 -8.86 -3.74 13.54
CA ALA A 16 -10.27 -4.07 13.71
C ALA A 16 -10.96 -3.12 14.69
N VAL A 17 -10.35 -2.85 15.85
CA VAL A 17 -10.84 -1.89 16.85
C VAL A 17 -10.89 -0.47 16.26
N ALA A 18 -9.84 -0.04 15.55
CA ALA A 18 -9.84 1.26 14.88
C ALA A 18 -10.97 1.38 13.85
N GLY A 19 -11.20 0.34 13.07
CA GLY A 19 -12.31 0.26 12.11
C GLY A 19 -13.68 0.27 12.77
N PHE A 20 -13.85 -0.38 13.92
CA PHE A 20 -15.07 -0.32 14.71
C PHE A 20 -15.36 1.08 15.26
N VAL A 21 -14.34 1.75 15.81
CA VAL A 21 -14.46 3.10 16.37
C VAL A 21 -14.76 4.14 15.29
N ARG A 22 -14.11 4.01 14.12
CA ARG A 22 -14.26 4.96 13.01
C ARG A 22 -15.47 4.66 12.12
N GLY A 23 -15.89 3.41 12.01
CA GLY A 23 -16.97 2.99 11.10
C GLY A 23 -16.50 2.77 9.67
N PHE A 24 -17.23 1.94 8.93
CA PHE A 24 -16.91 1.52 7.56
C PHE A 24 -16.85 2.69 6.58
N VAL A 25 -17.86 3.57 6.60
CA VAL A 25 -17.93 4.72 5.68
C VAL A 25 -16.68 5.59 5.78
N HIS A 26 -16.21 5.84 7.00
CA HIS A 26 -15.01 6.62 7.22
C HIS A 26 -13.76 5.92 6.65
N GLU A 27 -13.62 4.63 6.90
CA GLU A 27 -12.48 3.84 6.43
C GLU A 27 -12.41 3.73 4.90
N VAL A 28 -13.55 3.52 4.22
CA VAL A 28 -13.61 3.49 2.76
C VAL A 28 -13.27 4.84 2.15
N LEU A 29 -13.83 5.93 2.68
CA LEU A 29 -13.52 7.28 2.19
C LEU A 29 -12.04 7.64 2.44
N ALA A 30 -11.46 7.20 3.55
CA ALA A 30 -10.05 7.42 3.83
C ALA A 30 -9.14 6.72 2.80
N LEU A 31 -9.49 5.52 2.34
CA LEU A 31 -8.77 4.85 1.25
C LEU A 31 -9.06 5.48 -0.11
N GLY A 32 -10.30 5.89 -0.34
CA GLY A 32 -10.68 6.67 -1.52
C GLY A 32 -9.88 7.97 -1.63
N ALA A 33 -9.51 8.58 -0.51
CA ALA A 33 -8.66 9.77 -0.46
C ALA A 33 -7.25 9.51 -1.02
N TRP A 34 -6.65 8.37 -0.66
CA TRP A 34 -5.36 7.94 -1.20
C TRP A 34 -5.45 7.61 -2.69
N LEU A 35 -6.53 6.94 -3.12
CA LEU A 35 -6.75 6.64 -4.53
C LEU A 35 -6.93 7.92 -5.36
N ALA A 36 -7.72 8.87 -4.86
CA ALA A 36 -7.92 10.16 -5.50
C ALA A 36 -6.62 10.96 -5.61
N ALA A 37 -5.79 10.96 -4.56
CA ALA A 37 -4.47 11.59 -4.59
C ALA A 37 -3.55 10.91 -5.62
N LEU A 38 -3.54 9.58 -5.69
CA LEU A 38 -2.75 8.83 -6.68
C LEU A 38 -3.17 9.18 -8.11
N VAL A 39 -4.47 9.21 -8.38
CA VAL A 39 -5.03 9.60 -9.68
C VAL A 39 -4.68 11.05 -10.01
N ALA A 40 -4.81 11.96 -9.04
CA ALA A 40 -4.46 13.36 -9.21
C ALA A 40 -2.98 13.54 -9.55
N ILE A 41 -2.08 12.85 -8.83
CA ILE A 41 -0.65 12.87 -9.12
C ILE A 41 -0.40 12.31 -10.53
N HIS A 42 -0.96 11.16 -10.87
CA HIS A 42 -0.70 10.52 -12.16
C HIS A 42 -1.07 11.40 -13.37
N TYR A 43 -2.21 12.08 -13.33
CA TYR A 43 -2.69 12.87 -14.47
C TYR A 43 -2.30 14.35 -14.41
N ALA A 44 -2.17 14.93 -13.22
CA ALA A 44 -2.02 16.38 -13.07
C ALA A 44 -0.60 16.81 -12.67
N HIS A 45 0.33 15.90 -12.38
CA HIS A 45 1.67 16.29 -11.92
C HIS A 45 2.43 17.15 -12.93
N THR A 46 2.50 16.74 -14.21
CA THR A 46 3.16 17.52 -15.26
C THR A 46 2.54 18.90 -15.49
N PRO A 47 1.21 19.04 -15.74
CA PRO A 47 0.62 20.36 -15.97
C PRO A 47 0.71 21.26 -14.74
N VAL A 48 0.50 20.74 -13.52
CA VAL A 48 0.60 21.54 -12.30
C VAL A 48 2.05 21.98 -12.04
N THR A 49 3.03 21.14 -12.34
CA THR A 49 4.46 21.52 -12.28
C THR A 49 4.76 22.69 -13.22
N ALA A 50 4.30 22.61 -14.47
CA ALA A 50 4.50 23.69 -15.43
C ALA A 50 3.81 25.00 -15.01
N MET A 51 2.59 24.91 -14.45
CA MET A 51 1.89 26.07 -13.91
C MET A 51 2.61 26.73 -12.74
N LEU A 52 3.35 25.95 -11.94
CA LEU A 52 4.08 26.45 -10.78
C LEU A 52 5.48 26.97 -11.12
N ASP A 53 6.02 26.60 -12.28
CA ASP A 53 7.37 26.98 -12.70
C ASP A 53 7.54 28.51 -12.77
N ASP A 54 6.50 29.19 -13.26
CA ASP A 54 6.43 30.65 -13.33
C ASP A 54 6.46 31.34 -11.95
N TYR A 55 6.02 30.65 -10.88
CA TYR A 55 5.91 31.21 -9.54
C TYR A 55 7.11 30.90 -8.64
N VAL A 56 7.77 29.75 -8.85
CA VAL A 56 8.82 29.24 -7.96
C VAL A 56 10.23 29.65 -8.45
N GLY A 57 10.34 30.22 -9.65
CA GLY A 57 11.62 30.64 -10.25
C GLY A 57 12.44 29.43 -10.72
N SER A 58 13.60 29.69 -11.35
CA SER A 58 14.39 28.77 -12.19
C SER A 58 14.95 27.49 -11.54
N ASN A 59 14.44 27.08 -10.38
CA ASN A 59 14.76 25.82 -9.74
C ASN A 59 13.64 24.80 -10.01
N MET A 60 13.70 24.16 -11.19
CA MET A 60 12.70 23.21 -11.70
C MET A 60 12.39 22.04 -10.73
N GLY A 61 13.32 21.72 -9.82
CA GLY A 61 13.10 20.76 -8.74
C GLY A 61 12.09 21.24 -7.68
N ALA A 62 12.03 22.53 -7.40
CA ALA A 62 11.14 23.08 -6.37
C ALA A 62 9.67 23.09 -6.84
N ALA A 63 9.40 23.45 -8.10
CA ALA A 63 8.05 23.43 -8.67
C ALA A 63 7.47 22.00 -8.72
N SER A 64 8.28 21.00 -9.12
CA SER A 64 7.84 19.61 -9.20
C SER A 64 7.55 18.96 -7.84
N VAL A 65 8.36 19.28 -6.82
CA VAL A 65 8.12 18.87 -5.43
C VAL A 65 6.86 19.53 -4.87
N LEU A 66 6.66 20.83 -5.14
CA LEU A 66 5.46 21.54 -4.72
C LEU A 66 4.20 20.99 -5.38
N ALA A 67 4.24 20.72 -6.69
CA ALA A 67 3.14 20.09 -7.42
C ALA A 67 2.76 18.74 -6.82
N PHE A 68 3.75 17.89 -6.52
CA PHE A 68 3.52 16.60 -5.87
C PHE A 68 2.88 16.77 -4.49
N ALA A 69 3.39 17.69 -3.66
CA ALA A 69 2.86 17.95 -2.33
C ALA A 69 1.40 18.44 -2.40
N LEU A 70 1.07 19.36 -3.31
CA LEU A 70 -0.30 19.86 -3.50
C LEU A 70 -1.24 18.74 -3.98
N LEU A 71 -0.84 17.98 -4.99
CA LEU A 71 -1.65 16.89 -5.55
C LEU A 71 -1.83 15.72 -4.58
N LEU A 72 -0.91 15.54 -3.63
CA LEU A 72 -1.06 14.59 -2.54
C LEU A 72 -1.99 15.14 -1.44
N LEU A 73 -1.69 16.34 -0.93
CA LEU A 73 -2.31 16.85 0.29
C LEU A 73 -3.71 17.41 0.07
N VAL A 74 -3.97 18.08 -1.06
CA VAL A 74 -5.26 18.73 -1.31
C VAL A 74 -6.40 17.72 -1.44
N PRO A 75 -6.32 16.67 -2.28
CA PRO A 75 -7.37 15.65 -2.34
C PRO A 75 -7.54 14.93 -1.01
N LEU A 76 -6.43 14.63 -0.33
CA LEU A 76 -6.44 13.95 0.95
C LEU A 76 -7.15 14.78 2.03
N ALA A 77 -6.88 16.09 2.09
CA ALA A 77 -7.52 17.01 3.03
C ALA A 77 -9.03 17.13 2.76
N ILE A 78 -9.42 17.36 1.50
CA ILE A 78 -10.83 17.49 1.10
C ILE A 78 -11.62 16.22 1.48
N ILE A 79 -11.14 15.05 1.05
CA ILE A 79 -11.85 13.79 1.29
C ILE A 79 -11.83 13.43 2.77
N ARG A 80 -10.76 13.71 3.51
CA ARG A 80 -10.74 13.49 4.97
C ARG A 80 -11.77 14.34 5.71
N LEU A 81 -11.94 15.61 5.32
CA LEU A 81 -12.97 16.47 5.89
C LEU A 81 -14.36 15.88 5.63
N ILE A 82 -14.63 15.46 4.40
CA ILE A 82 -15.90 14.82 4.01
C ILE A 82 -16.11 13.51 4.79
N ALA A 83 -15.10 12.65 4.88
CA ALA A 83 -15.13 11.39 5.62
C ALA A 83 -15.39 11.59 7.12
N GLY A 84 -14.87 12.67 7.71
CA GLY A 84 -15.14 13.03 9.09
C GLY A 84 -16.60 13.43 9.34
N HIS A 85 -17.24 14.09 8.36
CA HIS A 85 -18.65 14.48 8.44
C HIS A 85 -19.56 13.27 8.18
N LEU A 86 -19.36 12.58 7.05
CA LEU A 86 -20.16 11.41 6.66
C LEU A 86 -20.02 10.25 7.65
N GLY A 87 -18.82 10.02 8.19
CA GLY A 87 -18.62 9.00 9.21
C GLY A 87 -19.40 9.32 10.49
N ARG A 88 -19.41 10.59 10.93
CA ARG A 88 -20.21 10.99 12.10
C ARG A 88 -21.71 10.86 11.84
N ALA A 89 -22.18 11.28 10.67
CA ALA A 89 -23.58 11.17 10.26
C ALA A 89 -24.04 9.70 10.19
N SER A 90 -23.24 8.83 9.57
CA SER A 90 -23.51 7.38 9.49
C SER A 90 -23.67 6.77 10.88
N ARG A 91 -22.75 7.07 11.80
CA ARG A 91 -22.79 6.54 13.17
C ARG A 91 -23.92 7.10 14.04
N ALA A 92 -24.45 8.28 13.71
CA ALA A 92 -25.58 8.89 14.40
C ALA A 92 -26.94 8.40 13.86
N SER A 93 -26.95 7.71 12.73
CA SER A 93 -28.16 7.13 12.13
C SER A 93 -28.54 5.80 12.78
N PHE A 94 -29.75 5.31 12.46
CA PHE A 94 -30.20 3.96 12.84
C PHE A 94 -29.27 2.84 12.33
N LEU A 95 -28.53 3.09 11.25
CA LEU A 95 -27.55 2.16 10.67
C LEU A 95 -26.18 2.20 11.37
N GLY A 96 -25.99 3.07 12.35
CA GLY A 96 -24.71 3.27 13.04
C GLY A 96 -24.08 1.99 13.60
N PRO A 97 -24.82 1.08 14.26
CA PRO A 97 -24.27 -0.20 14.72
C PRO A 97 -23.76 -1.08 13.56
N VAL A 98 -24.49 -1.12 12.44
CA VAL A 98 -24.12 -1.91 11.26
C VAL A 98 -22.83 -1.36 10.64
N ASP A 99 -22.73 -0.03 10.49
CA ASP A 99 -21.53 0.64 9.98
C ASP A 99 -20.28 0.33 10.82
N ARG A 100 -20.43 0.22 12.15
CA ARG A 100 -19.32 -0.14 13.04
C ARG A 100 -18.92 -1.61 12.94
N VAL A 101 -19.87 -2.53 12.83
CA VAL A 101 -19.58 -3.96 12.66
C VAL A 101 -18.89 -4.24 11.32
N ILE A 102 -19.37 -3.63 10.24
CA ILE A 102 -18.69 -3.72 8.94
C ILE A 102 -17.31 -3.04 9.03
N GLY A 103 -17.23 -1.90 9.73
CA GLY A 103 -15.98 -1.19 9.99
C GLY A 103 -14.96 -2.04 10.73
N PHE A 104 -15.39 -2.87 11.69
CA PHE A 104 -14.53 -3.83 12.38
C PHE A 104 -13.91 -4.83 11.41
N GLY A 105 -14.74 -5.47 10.58
CA GLY A 105 -14.26 -6.42 9.58
C GLY A 105 -13.31 -5.77 8.58
N PHE A 106 -13.66 -4.59 8.08
CA PHE A 106 -12.83 -3.82 7.17
C PHE A 106 -11.49 -3.41 7.80
N GLY A 107 -11.51 -2.96 9.05
CA GLY A 107 -10.33 -2.62 9.83
C GLY A 107 -9.41 -3.81 10.06
N ALA A 108 -9.97 -5.00 10.30
CA ALA A 108 -9.20 -6.24 10.44
C ALA A 108 -8.50 -6.60 9.12
N VAL A 109 -9.23 -6.55 7.99
CA VAL A 109 -8.65 -6.80 6.66
C VAL A 109 -7.54 -5.80 6.35
N LYS A 110 -7.77 -4.50 6.59
CA LYS A 110 -6.74 -3.47 6.40
C LYS A 110 -5.53 -3.70 7.30
N GLY A 111 -5.76 -4.04 8.58
CA GLY A 111 -4.70 -4.38 9.53
C GLY A 111 -3.85 -5.55 9.03
N MET A 112 -4.49 -6.59 8.50
CA MET A 112 -3.81 -7.74 7.91
C MET A 112 -2.97 -7.33 6.70
N VAL A 113 -3.51 -6.50 5.80
CA VAL A 113 -2.76 -5.98 4.64
C VAL A 113 -1.53 -5.20 5.08
N ILE A 114 -1.65 -4.33 6.08
CA ILE A 114 -0.52 -3.56 6.63
C ILE A 114 0.55 -4.49 7.20
N VAL A 115 0.14 -5.53 7.94
CA VAL A 115 1.06 -6.53 8.49
C VAL A 115 1.80 -7.26 7.36
N VAL A 116 1.09 -7.72 6.33
CA VAL A 116 1.70 -8.42 5.18
C VAL A 116 2.72 -7.52 4.49
N ILE A 117 2.36 -6.27 4.18
CA ILE A 117 3.26 -5.32 3.54
C ILE A 117 4.49 -5.06 4.43
N GLY A 118 4.29 -4.79 5.72
CA GLY A 118 5.38 -4.54 6.66
C GLY A 118 6.33 -5.72 6.79
N PHE A 119 5.80 -6.94 6.83
CA PHE A 119 6.59 -8.16 6.87
C PHE A 119 7.33 -8.43 5.56
N SER A 120 6.69 -8.23 4.41
CA SER A 120 7.35 -8.35 3.10
C SER A 120 8.55 -7.39 3.00
N ILE A 121 8.40 -6.14 3.47
CA ILE A 121 9.49 -5.17 3.52
C ILE A 121 10.59 -5.66 4.48
N LEU A 122 10.24 -6.17 5.65
CA LEU A 122 11.21 -6.70 6.62
C LEU A 122 12.04 -7.85 6.06
N VAL A 123 11.38 -8.84 5.44
CA VAL A 123 12.04 -9.98 4.80
C VAL A 123 12.92 -9.53 3.65
N LEU A 124 12.41 -8.66 2.77
CA LEU A 124 13.17 -8.13 1.65
C LEU A 124 14.41 -7.36 2.12
N SER A 125 14.27 -6.57 3.18
CA SER A 125 15.39 -5.83 3.78
C SER A 125 16.43 -6.78 4.35
N TYR A 126 16.00 -7.85 5.01
CA TYR A 126 16.89 -8.86 5.57
C TYR A 126 17.67 -9.58 4.46
N ASP A 127 16.97 -10.01 3.40
CA ASP A 127 17.56 -10.67 2.24
C ASP A 127 18.56 -9.77 1.50
N THR A 128 18.25 -8.47 1.40
CA THR A 128 19.11 -7.51 0.70
C THR A 128 20.41 -7.24 1.47
N VAL A 129 20.36 -7.22 2.81
CA VAL A 129 21.50 -6.83 3.65
C VAL A 129 22.38 -8.03 4.06
N TRP A 130 21.78 -9.18 4.38
CA TRP A 130 22.50 -10.35 4.91
C TRP A 130 22.47 -11.57 3.99
N GLY A 131 21.78 -11.50 2.85
CA GLY A 131 21.58 -12.63 1.95
C GLY A 131 20.59 -13.67 2.52
N PRO A 132 20.14 -14.65 1.69
CA PRO A 132 19.09 -15.60 2.07
C PRO A 132 19.41 -16.49 3.29
N GLN A 133 20.70 -16.63 3.62
CA GLN A 133 21.19 -17.50 4.71
C GLN A 133 21.24 -16.82 6.07
N GLY A 134 21.10 -15.49 6.16
CA GLY A 134 21.10 -14.80 7.45
C GLY A 134 19.76 -14.85 8.18
N ARG A 135 18.68 -15.31 7.53
CA ARG A 135 17.30 -15.15 8.01
C ARG A 135 17.15 -15.68 9.45
N PRO A 136 16.66 -14.86 10.42
CA PRO A 136 16.54 -15.28 11.81
C PRO A 136 15.60 -16.47 12.00
N GLU A 137 15.92 -17.37 12.94
CA GLU A 137 15.14 -18.61 13.17
C GLU A 137 13.66 -18.40 13.47
N TRP A 138 13.29 -17.28 14.10
CA TRP A 138 11.90 -16.96 14.40
C TRP A 138 11.05 -16.65 13.16
N ILE A 139 11.67 -16.38 12.00
CA ILE A 139 10.99 -16.23 10.71
C ILE A 139 10.86 -17.59 10.02
N THR A 140 11.95 -18.36 9.95
CA THR A 140 12.01 -19.65 9.24
C THR A 140 11.20 -20.74 9.95
N LEU A 141 11.02 -20.64 11.27
CA LEU A 141 10.17 -21.54 12.06
C LEU A 141 8.67 -21.18 12.03
N SER A 142 8.27 -20.06 11.40
CA SER A 142 6.87 -19.65 11.38
C SER A 142 6.03 -20.50 10.40
N ARG A 143 4.79 -20.81 10.77
CA ARG A 143 3.87 -21.60 9.91
C ARG A 143 3.51 -20.90 8.60
N THR A 144 3.62 -19.58 8.55
CA THR A 144 3.27 -18.76 7.39
C THR A 144 4.40 -18.71 6.37
N TYR A 145 5.64 -18.92 6.81
CA TYR A 145 6.83 -18.83 5.97
C TYR A 145 6.83 -19.77 4.75
N PRO A 146 6.44 -21.07 4.84
CA PRO A 146 6.39 -21.95 3.67
C PRO A 146 5.44 -21.45 2.57
N PHE A 147 4.30 -20.86 2.96
CA PHE A 147 3.29 -20.37 2.02
C PHE A 147 3.77 -19.10 1.28
N ILE A 148 4.40 -18.19 2.02
CA ILE A 148 5.00 -16.98 1.46
C ILE A 148 6.18 -17.34 0.56
N ASN A 149 7.05 -18.25 1.00
CA ASN A 149 8.22 -18.65 0.22
C ASN A 149 7.83 -19.35 -1.09
N ALA A 150 6.84 -20.25 -1.06
CA ALA A 150 6.34 -20.91 -2.27
C ALA A 150 5.72 -19.92 -3.28
N SER A 151 5.01 -18.91 -2.77
CA SER A 151 4.42 -17.86 -3.61
C SER A 151 5.51 -16.97 -4.24
N SER A 152 6.55 -16.64 -3.47
CA SER A 152 7.70 -15.87 -3.94
C SER A 152 8.50 -16.63 -5.00
N ASP A 153 8.78 -17.92 -4.79
CA ASP A 153 9.48 -18.75 -5.77
C ASP A 153 8.71 -18.81 -7.10
N ALA A 154 7.38 -19.04 -7.04
CA ALA A 154 6.54 -19.07 -8.24
C ALA A 154 6.59 -17.75 -9.03
N LEU A 155 6.60 -16.61 -8.33
CA LEU A 155 6.73 -15.29 -8.96
C LEU A 155 8.13 -15.09 -9.58
N VAL A 156 9.19 -15.50 -8.89
CA VAL A 156 10.56 -15.41 -9.42
C VAL A 156 10.73 -16.28 -10.66
N THR A 157 10.21 -17.50 -10.66
CA THR A 157 10.20 -18.39 -11.83
C THR A 157 9.45 -17.76 -13.00
N MET A 158 8.24 -17.23 -12.76
CA MET A 158 7.43 -16.60 -13.82
C MET A 158 8.11 -15.38 -14.45
N ILE A 159 8.83 -14.58 -13.64
CA ILE A 159 9.61 -13.44 -14.13
C ILE A 159 10.85 -13.92 -14.90
N GLY A 160 11.52 -14.96 -14.41
CA GLY A 160 12.66 -15.60 -15.07
C GLY A 160 12.29 -16.10 -16.47
N ASP A 161 11.21 -16.87 -16.57
CA ASP A 161 10.73 -17.45 -17.84
C ASP A 161 10.39 -16.36 -18.87
N ARG A 162 9.74 -15.27 -18.43
CA ARG A 162 9.45 -14.12 -19.30
C ARG A 162 10.71 -13.43 -19.81
N ARG A 163 11.74 -13.31 -18.97
CA ARG A 163 13.03 -12.73 -19.38
C ARG A 163 13.78 -13.63 -20.37
N HIS A 164 13.76 -14.94 -20.16
CA HIS A 164 14.37 -15.91 -21.08
C HIS A 164 13.64 -15.91 -22.43
N ALA A 165 12.31 -15.95 -22.45
CA ALA A 165 11.52 -15.89 -23.68
C ALA A 165 11.75 -14.58 -24.46
N ALA A 166 11.87 -13.44 -23.76
CA ALA A 166 12.20 -12.16 -24.39
C ALA A 166 13.62 -12.15 -24.99
N ALA A 167 14.60 -12.71 -24.27
CA ALA A 167 15.98 -12.81 -24.74
C ALA A 167 16.11 -13.75 -25.97
N GLU A 168 15.34 -14.84 -26.01
CA GLU A 168 15.29 -15.74 -27.17
C GLU A 168 14.63 -15.10 -28.39
N ALA A 169 13.54 -14.34 -28.19
CA ALA A 169 12.89 -13.59 -29.24
C ALA A 169 13.82 -12.52 -29.86
N GLU A 170 14.58 -11.83 -29.01
CA GLU A 170 15.59 -10.85 -29.43
C GLU A 170 16.73 -11.53 -30.22
N ARG A 171 17.25 -12.67 -29.73
CA ARG A 171 18.28 -13.46 -30.44
C ARG A 171 17.81 -13.98 -31.79
N LYS A 172 16.54 -14.40 -31.92
CA LYS A 172 15.95 -14.80 -33.22
C LYS A 172 15.85 -13.63 -34.20
N ARG A 173 15.49 -12.43 -33.73
CA ARG A 173 15.48 -11.21 -34.56
C ARG A 173 16.86 -10.83 -35.08
N LEU A 174 17.90 -11.00 -34.26
CA LEU A 174 19.28 -10.69 -34.63
C LEU A 174 19.91 -11.71 -35.58
N ARG A 175 19.47 -12.98 -35.55
CA ARG A 175 19.95 -14.04 -36.48
C ARG A 175 19.21 -14.08 -37.83
N GLY A 176 18.07 -13.40 -37.94
CA GLY A 176 17.27 -13.32 -39.17
C GLY A 176 17.56 -12.09 -40.06
N ARG A 177 18.56 -11.28 -39.71
CA ARG A 177 19.12 -10.19 -40.52
C ARG A 177 20.53 -10.57 -40.95
#